data_AF-A0A6V7LPS7-F1
#
_entry.id   AF-A0A6V7LPS7-F1
#
_cell.length_a   1.000
_cell.length_b   1.000
_cell.length_c   1.000
_cell.angle_alpha   90.00
_cell.angle_beta   90.00
_cell.angle_gamma   90.00
#
_symmetry.space_group_name_H-M   'P 1'
#
loop_
_entity.id
_entity.type
_entity.pdbx_description
1 polymer ?
#
loop_
_entity_poly.entity_id
_entity_poly.type
_entity_poly.pdbx_seq_one_letter_code
_entity_poly.pdbx_strand_id
1 'polypeptide(L)'
;IYAWKVSDEMLQQKRDLESCYFAAQTMRTKIQLSFHELPPESHSSLRDSLLEHISQINEHTNTIIVTQLSVALADLALQMTSWQKPVVDVINRFGGNASSFWPLLEIMTVLPEEAMSRPL
;
A
#
# COMPACT_ATOMS: atom_id res chain seq x y z
N ILE A 1 -16.34 5.21 3.22
CA ILE A 1 -15.60 6.33 3.88
C ILE A 1 -14.94 5.92 5.22
N TYR A 2 -15.66 5.49 6.27
CA TYR A 2 -15.05 5.21 7.59
C TYR A 2 -13.95 4.13 7.60
N ALA A 3 -14.11 3.09 6.79
CA ALA A 3 -13.14 1.99 6.70
C ALA A 3 -11.71 2.49 6.39
N TRP A 4 -11.56 3.47 5.50
CA TRP A 4 -10.26 4.06 5.16
C TRP A 4 -9.52 4.59 6.39
N LYS A 5 -10.22 5.41 7.17
CA LYS A 5 -9.66 6.04 8.37
C LYS A 5 -9.36 5.03 9.47
N VAL A 6 -10.28 4.09 9.70
CA VAL A 6 -10.10 3.05 10.74
C VAL A 6 -8.92 2.14 10.38
N SER A 7 -8.81 1.70 9.12
CA SER A 7 -7.68 0.89 8.67
C SER A 7 -6.36 1.64 8.81
N ASP A 8 -6.33 2.93 8.45
CA ASP A 8 -5.14 3.76 8.62
C ASP A 8 -4.72 3.86 10.10
N GLU A 9 -5.65 4.19 11.01
CA GLU A 9 -5.40 4.28 12.45
C GLU A 9 -4.93 2.94 13.04
N MET A 10 -5.50 1.81 12.60
CA MET A 10 -5.08 0.48 13.05
C MET A 10 -3.65 0.16 12.61
N LEU A 11 -3.28 0.51 11.37
CA LEU A 11 -1.92 0.33 10.86
C LEU A 11 -0.91 1.25 11.55
N GLN A 12 -1.32 2.45 11.99
CA GLN A 12 -0.48 3.32 12.81
C GLN A 12 -0.26 2.76 14.21
N GLN A 13 -1.29 2.17 14.83
CA GLN A 13 -1.23 1.69 16.21
C GLN A 13 -0.44 0.38 16.38
N LYS A 14 -0.40 -0.48 15.36
CA LYS A 14 0.39 -1.73 15.33
C LYS A 14 0.24 -2.62 16.57
N ARG A 15 -1.00 -2.76 17.07
CA ARG A 15 -1.28 -3.46 18.35
C ARG A 15 -0.92 -4.95 18.31
N ASP A 16 -1.34 -5.63 17.26
CA ASP A 16 -1.21 -7.07 17.08
C ASP A 16 -1.25 -7.43 15.59
N LEU A 17 -0.86 -8.67 15.27
CA LEU A 17 -0.76 -9.18 13.91
C LEU A 17 -2.12 -9.17 13.21
N GLU A 18 -3.15 -9.66 13.89
CA GLU A 18 -4.50 -9.82 13.36
C GLU A 18 -5.12 -8.48 13.00
N SER A 19 -4.96 -7.48 13.87
CA SER A 19 -5.39 -6.10 13.62
C SER A 19 -4.66 -5.48 12.43
N CYS A 20 -3.34 -5.63 12.35
CA CYS A 20 -2.55 -5.09 11.23
C CYS A 20 -2.93 -5.76 9.91
N TYR A 21 -3.09 -7.09 9.92
CA TYR A 21 -3.48 -7.86 8.76
C TYR A 21 -4.88 -7.47 8.28
N PHE A 22 -5.86 -7.40 9.20
CA PHE A 22 -7.21 -6.96 8.88
C PHE A 22 -7.22 -5.56 8.26
N ALA A 23 -6.45 -4.63 8.83
CA ALA A 23 -6.36 -3.27 8.34
C ALA A 23 -5.70 -3.19 6.96
N ALA A 24 -4.59 -3.88 6.74
CA ALA A 24 -3.90 -3.94 5.45
C ALA A 24 -4.76 -4.58 4.36
N GLN A 25 -5.41 -5.71 4.66
CA GLN A 25 -6.35 -6.37 3.76
C GLN A 25 -7.53 -5.47 3.42
N THR A 26 -8.11 -4.80 4.42
CA THR A 26 -9.21 -3.84 4.21
C THR A 26 -8.77 -2.70 3.30
N MET A 27 -7.57 -2.14 3.51
CA MET A 27 -7.01 -1.08 2.68
C MET A 27 -6.89 -1.53 1.22
N ARG A 28 -6.29 -2.69 0.97
CA ARG A 28 -6.19 -3.29 -0.36
C ARG A 28 -7.56 -3.44 -1.01
N THR A 29 -8.51 -4.11 -0.34
CA THR A 29 -9.86 -4.36 -0.88
C THR A 29 -10.58 -3.05 -1.19
N LYS A 30 -10.45 -2.02 -0.34
CA LYS A 30 -11.06 -0.72 -0.56
C LYS A 30 -10.45 0.00 -1.77
N ILE A 31 -9.14 -0.13 -2.01
CA ILE A 31 -8.49 0.40 -3.21
C ILE A 31 -8.99 -0.35 -4.44
N GLN A 32 -8.95 -1.68 -4.44
CA GLN A 32 -9.39 -2.48 -5.58
C GLN A 32 -10.85 -2.24 -5.97
N LEU A 33 -11.76 -2.20 -5.00
CA LEU A 33 -13.21 -2.24 -5.28
C LEU A 33 -13.93 -0.90 -5.08
N SER A 34 -13.32 0.06 -4.37
CA SER A 34 -14.02 1.25 -3.89
C SER A 34 -13.19 2.53 -3.99
N PHE A 35 -12.12 2.56 -4.79
CA PHE A 35 -11.30 3.77 -4.93
C PHE A 35 -12.10 4.98 -5.43
N HIS A 36 -13.09 4.74 -6.29
CA HIS A 36 -14.02 5.76 -6.78
C HIS A 36 -14.85 6.46 -5.69
N GLU A 37 -14.96 5.90 -4.48
CA GLU A 37 -15.60 6.57 -3.33
C GLU A 37 -14.77 7.75 -2.80
N LEU A 38 -13.47 7.79 -3.10
CA LEU A 38 -12.56 8.82 -2.60
C LEU A 38 -12.52 10.04 -3.53
N PRO A 39 -12.70 11.27 -3.00
CA PRO A 39 -12.53 12.47 -3.80
C PRO A 39 -11.09 12.56 -4.32
N PRO A 40 -10.85 13.10 -5.54
CA PRO A 40 -9.49 13.22 -6.10
C PRO A 40 -8.49 13.94 -5.18
N GLU A 41 -8.98 14.90 -4.40
CA GLU A 41 -8.23 15.66 -3.39
C GLU A 41 -7.54 14.77 -2.35
N SER A 42 -8.11 13.59 -2.02
CA SER A 42 -7.60 12.69 -0.98
C SER A 42 -6.69 11.58 -1.51
N HIS A 43 -6.56 11.43 -2.84
CA HIS A 43 -5.77 10.36 -3.45
C HIS A 43 -4.29 10.46 -3.07
N SER A 44 -3.72 11.67 -3.13
CA SER A 44 -2.33 11.92 -2.72
C SER A 44 -2.10 11.61 -1.24
N SER A 45 -3.04 12.00 -0.36
CA SER A 45 -2.93 11.71 1.07
C SER A 45 -2.99 10.21 1.37
N LEU A 46 -3.84 9.46 0.66
CA LEU A 46 -3.90 8.00 0.78
C LEU A 46 -2.57 7.36 0.34
N ARG A 47 -2.04 7.77 -0.81
CA ARG A 47 -0.74 7.31 -1.32
C ARG A 47 0.36 7.55 -0.29
N ASP A 48 0.44 8.78 0.23
CA ASP A 48 1.49 9.18 1.15
C ASP A 48 1.38 8.40 2.47
N SER A 49 0.16 8.13 2.96
CA SER A 49 -0.05 7.29 4.14
C SER A 49 0.37 5.83 3.92
N LEU A 50 0.03 5.23 2.78
CA LEU A 50 0.48 3.88 2.43
C LEU A 50 2.01 3.77 2.33
N LEU A 51 2.66 4.74 1.69
CA LEU A 51 4.12 4.80 1.60
C LEU A 51 4.76 4.94 2.98
N GLU A 52 4.13 5.69 3.89
CA GLU A 52 4.57 5.82 5.27
C GLU A 52 4.45 4.48 6.02
N HIS A 53 3.31 3.79 5.94
CA HIS A 53 3.14 2.45 6.53
C HIS A 53 4.20 1.46 6.04
N ILE A 54 4.48 1.47 4.73
CA ILE A 54 5.49 0.62 4.10
C ILE A 54 6.91 0.99 4.57
N SER A 55 7.20 2.28 4.75
CA SER A 55 8.52 2.71 5.24
C SER A 55 8.87 2.23 6.64
N GLN A 56 7.86 1.89 7.43
CA GLN A 56 8.01 1.38 8.79
C GLN A 56 8.12 -0.15 8.85
N ILE A 57 8.09 -0.84 7.71
CA ILE A 57 8.33 -2.28 7.61
C ILE A 57 9.79 -2.58 7.99
N ASN A 58 9.96 -3.63 8.78
CA ASN A 58 11.27 -4.12 9.21
C ASN A 58 11.26 -5.65 9.33
N GLU A 59 12.38 -6.24 9.75
CA GLU A 59 12.58 -7.70 9.86
C GLU A 59 11.59 -8.42 10.78
N HIS A 60 10.94 -7.72 11.70
CA HIS A 60 9.92 -8.28 12.61
C HIS A 60 8.51 -8.18 12.04
N THR A 61 8.33 -7.48 10.92
CA THR A 61 7.01 -7.32 10.29
C THR A 61 6.63 -8.61 9.59
N ASN A 62 5.44 -9.13 9.89
CA ASN A 62 4.98 -10.36 9.25
C ASN A 62 4.83 -10.17 7.73
N THR A 63 5.36 -11.13 6.97
CA THR A 63 5.36 -11.13 5.50
C THR A 63 3.96 -10.92 4.92
N ILE A 64 2.91 -11.46 5.56
CA ILE A 64 1.55 -11.33 5.07
C ILE A 64 1.07 -9.87 5.06
N ILE A 65 1.46 -9.07 6.06
CA ILE A 65 1.13 -7.64 6.13
C ILE A 65 1.85 -6.90 5.00
N VAL A 66 3.13 -7.22 4.79
CA VAL A 66 3.97 -6.60 3.76
C VAL A 66 3.40 -6.87 2.36
N THR A 67 3.01 -8.10 2.06
CA THR A 67 2.36 -8.44 0.80
C THR A 67 1.03 -7.69 0.64
N GLN A 68 0.16 -7.62 1.66
CA GLN A 68 -1.11 -6.88 1.54
C GLN A 68 -0.89 -5.38 1.27
N LEU A 69 0.06 -4.74 1.96
CA LEU A 69 0.38 -3.32 1.75
C LEU A 69 1.04 -3.09 0.38
N SER A 70 1.89 -4.01 -0.07
CA SER A 70 2.55 -3.92 -1.37
C SER A 70 1.54 -4.03 -2.51
N VAL A 71 0.61 -4.97 -2.41
CA VAL A 71 -0.48 -5.12 -3.38
C VAL A 71 -1.41 -3.90 -3.34
N ALA A 72 -1.79 -3.42 -2.14
CA ALA A 72 -2.59 -2.21 -1.99
C ALA A 72 -1.95 -1.00 -2.70
N LEU A 73 -0.62 -0.83 -2.57
CA LEU A 73 0.11 0.24 -3.25
C LEU A 73 0.16 0.03 -4.78
N ALA A 74 0.34 -1.21 -5.23
CA ALA A 74 0.30 -1.55 -6.65
C ALA A 74 -1.06 -1.24 -7.29
N ASP A 75 -2.15 -1.66 -6.65
CA ASP A 75 -3.51 -1.36 -7.09
C ASP A 75 -3.75 0.16 -7.15
N LEU A 76 -3.26 0.90 -6.15
CA LEU A 76 -3.37 2.35 -6.11
C LEU A 76 -2.60 3.00 -7.27
N ALA A 77 -1.38 2.53 -7.54
CA ALA A 77 -0.55 3.03 -8.65
C ALA A 77 -1.22 2.80 -10.01
N LEU A 78 -1.95 1.69 -10.18
CA LEU A 78 -2.67 1.36 -11.40
C LEU A 78 -3.96 2.18 -11.56
N GLN A 79 -4.64 2.50 -10.46
CA GLN A 79 -5.91 3.25 -10.48
C GLN A 79 -5.75 4.78 -10.43
N MET A 80 -4.70 5.28 -9.77
CA MET A 80 -4.44 6.71 -9.60
C MET A 80 -3.75 7.29 -10.84
N THR A 81 -4.51 7.58 -11.89
CA THR A 81 -4.00 8.11 -13.17
C THR A 81 -3.26 9.44 -13.06
N SER A 82 -3.47 10.19 -11.98
CA SER A 82 -2.71 11.41 -11.64
C SER A 82 -1.28 11.11 -11.20
N TRP A 83 -0.98 9.89 -10.74
CA TRP A 83 0.36 9.47 -10.34
C TRP A 83 1.18 8.99 -11.54
N GLN A 84 1.98 9.91 -12.10
CA GLN A 84 2.64 9.70 -13.39
C GLN A 84 3.78 8.68 -13.40
N LYS A 85 4.56 8.58 -12.31
CA LYS A 85 5.78 7.77 -12.26
C LYS A 85 5.91 6.95 -10.96
N PRO A 86 4.93 6.08 -10.64
CA PRO A 86 4.88 5.36 -9.37
C PRO A 86 6.15 4.53 -9.11
N VAL A 87 6.67 3.84 -10.12
CA VAL A 87 7.89 3.02 -9.99
C VAL A 87 9.10 3.88 -9.60
N VAL A 88 9.30 5.02 -10.24
CA VAL A 88 10.43 5.92 -9.96
C VAL A 88 10.31 6.50 -8.57
N ASP A 89 9.12 6.91 -8.16
CA ASP A 89 8.87 7.49 -6.84
C ASP A 89 9.10 6.45 -5.72
N VAL A 90 8.66 5.21 -5.91
CA VAL A 90 8.88 4.10 -4.97
C VAL A 90 10.37 3.76 -4.86
N ILE A 91 11.09 3.67 -5.98
CA ILE A 91 12.54 3.44 -5.99
C ILE A 91 13.28 4.59 -5.29
N ASN A 92 12.92 5.84 -5.56
CA ASN A 92 13.54 6.99 -4.91
C ASN A 92 13.26 7.01 -3.40
N ARG A 93 12.07 6.55 -2.97
CA ARG A 93 11.69 6.50 -1.55
C ARG A 93 12.41 5.40 -0.78
N PHE A 94 12.59 4.21 -1.35
CA PHE A 94 13.09 3.03 -0.62
C PHE A 94 14.48 2.55 -1.06
N GLY A 95 14.98 2.97 -2.21
CA GLY A 95 16.25 2.52 -2.79
C GLY A 95 17.51 3.08 -2.13
N GLY A 96 17.38 4.09 -1.25
CA GLY A 96 18.51 4.68 -0.52
C GLY A 96 18.91 3.92 0.75
N ASN A 97 18.11 2.96 1.21
CA ASN A 97 18.33 2.26 2.47
C ASN A 97 18.16 0.74 2.32
N ALA A 98 19.19 -0.02 2.71
CA ALA A 98 19.18 -1.48 2.64
C ALA A 98 18.04 -2.12 3.45
N SER A 99 17.61 -1.49 4.56
CA SER A 99 16.48 -2.01 5.36
C SER A 99 15.14 -1.94 4.61
N SER A 100 15.03 -1.07 3.61
CA SER A 100 13.82 -0.88 2.79
C SER A 100 13.86 -1.65 1.48
N PHE A 101 14.93 -2.41 1.20
CA PHE A 101 15.02 -3.21 -0.02
C PHE A 101 14.00 -4.34 -0.07
N TRP A 102 13.71 -4.96 1.08
CA TRP A 102 12.71 -6.02 1.13
C TRP A 102 11.32 -5.54 0.69
N PRO A 103 10.71 -4.50 1.30
CA PRO A 103 9.41 -4.00 0.83
C PRO A 103 9.48 -3.42 -0.59
N LEU A 104 10.60 -2.80 -0.98
CA LEU A 104 10.79 -2.33 -2.36
C LEU A 104 10.68 -3.48 -3.37
N LEU A 105 11.39 -4.59 -3.14
CA LEU A 105 11.38 -5.74 -4.04
C LEU A 105 10.01 -6.41 -4.08
N GLU A 106 9.31 -6.49 -2.94
CA GLU A 106 7.93 -7.00 -2.90
C GLU A 106 7.01 -6.14 -3.78
N ILE A 107 7.05 -4.81 -3.64
CA ILE A 107 6.25 -3.90 -4.48
C ILE A 107 6.58 -4.07 -5.97
N MET A 108 7.87 -4.16 -6.31
CA MET A 108 8.31 -4.37 -7.70
C MET A 108 7.88 -5.74 -8.25
N THR A 109 7.66 -6.74 -7.38
CA THR A 109 7.20 -8.07 -7.77
C THR A 109 5.69 -8.07 -8.01
N VAL A 110 4.90 -7.51 -7.09
CA VAL A 110 3.43 -7.56 -7.18
C VAL A 110 2.84 -6.55 -8.17
N LEU A 111 3.53 -5.43 -8.44
CA LEU A 111 3.05 -4.41 -9.38
C LEU A 111 2.78 -4.97 -10.80
N PRO A 112 3.70 -5.69 -11.46
CA PRO A 112 3.41 -6.30 -12.76
C PRO A 112 2.35 -7.39 -12.67
N GLU A 113 2.27 -8.13 -11.55
CA GLU A 113 1.24 -9.16 -11.34
C GLU A 113 -0.16 -8.54 -11.34
N GLU A 114 -0.38 -7.49 -10.56
CA GLU A 114 -1.67 -6.78 -10.51
C GLU A 114 -2.00 -6.06 -11.83
N ALA A 115 -1.00 -5.61 -12.59
CA ALA A 115 -1.22 -5.05 -13.91
C ALA A 115 -1.72 -6.09 -14.94
N MET A 116 -1.38 -7.37 -14.73
CA MET A 116 -1.83 -8.49 -15.57
C MET A 116 -3.10 -9.18 -15.04
N SER A 117 -3.42 -8.98 -13.77
CA SER A 117 -4.66 -9.45 -13.15
C SER A 117 -5.87 -8.82 -13.83
N ARG A 118 -6.89 -9.63 -14.13
CA ARG A 118 -8.14 -9.09 -14.69
C ARG A 118 -8.83 -8.22 -13.64
N PRO A 119 -9.28 -7.00 -13.98
CA PRO A 119 -10.18 -6.28 -13.11
C PRO A 119 -11.47 -7.11 -12.99
N LEU A 120 -11.83 -7.47 -11.76
CA LEU A 120 -13.07 -8.20 -11.43
C LEU A 120 -14.30 -7.33 -11.68
#